data_AF-A0A958B339-F1
#
_entry.id   AF-A0A958B339-F1
#
_cell.length_a   1.000
_cell.length_b   1.000
_cell.length_c   1.000
_cell.angle_alpha   90.00
_cell.angle_beta   90.00
_cell.angle_gamma   90.00
#
_symmetry.space_group_name_H-M   'P 1'
#
loop_
_entity.id
_entity.type
_entity.pdbx_description
1 polymer ?
#
loop_
_entity_poly.entity_id
_entity_poly.type
_entity_poly.pdbx_seq_one_letter_code
_entity_poly.pdbx_strand_id
1 'polypeptide(L)'
;LASGILAEAARRAGPVNTRNTATVGGCVAARGPVLEFTLALAALGALVVTADGAESSGVLAPLSDQLITEIRLPWPRSDVRGGLARVARTPADQPIVAAAAVVDAQSLQIALGGVATETLLVAAGSAAELDSAIAGQLAAAQPFADFRGSVEYRHAMAPIVARRSVEAALGRS
;
A
#
# COMPACT_ATOMS: atom_id res chain seq x y z
N LEU A 1 -2.96 15.06 -6.21
CA LEU A 1 -3.75 13.87 -5.81
C LEU A 1 -3.32 13.43 -4.41
N ALA A 2 -4.27 13.23 -3.48
CA ALA A 2 -4.01 12.59 -2.17
C ALA A 2 -2.79 13.11 -1.42
N SER A 3 -2.68 14.43 -1.25
CA SER A 3 -1.55 15.09 -0.55
C SER A 3 -0.15 14.76 -1.10
N GLY A 4 -0.04 14.25 -2.33
CA GLY A 4 1.26 13.89 -2.94
C GLY A 4 1.80 12.52 -2.50
N ILE A 5 0.95 11.62 -1.99
CA ILE A 5 1.34 10.30 -1.45
C ILE A 5 2.21 9.48 -2.43
N LEU A 6 1.94 9.50 -3.73
CA LEU A 6 2.75 8.78 -4.73
C LEU A 6 4.15 9.35 -4.87
N ALA A 7 4.29 10.67 -4.84
CA ALA A 7 5.61 11.31 -4.90
C ALA A 7 6.42 11.02 -3.63
N GLU A 8 5.75 10.98 -2.48
CA GLU A 8 6.36 10.57 -1.22
C GLU A 8 6.79 9.09 -1.23
N ALA A 9 5.91 8.19 -1.65
CA ALA A 9 6.19 6.77 -1.74
C ALA A 9 7.34 6.49 -2.73
N ALA A 10 7.36 7.18 -3.88
CA ALA A 10 8.43 7.07 -4.85
C ALA A 10 9.78 7.51 -4.28
N ARG A 11 9.83 8.51 -3.39
CA ARG A 11 11.06 8.91 -2.70
C ARG A 11 11.57 7.84 -1.73
N ARG A 12 10.68 7.01 -1.18
CA ARG A 12 10.99 5.92 -0.24
C ARG A 12 11.24 4.57 -0.92
N ALA A 13 10.98 4.44 -2.22
CA ALA A 13 11.09 3.20 -3.01
C ALA A 13 12.52 2.68 -3.23
N GLY A 14 13.48 3.10 -2.40
CA GLY A 14 14.87 2.65 -2.42
C GLY A 14 15.89 3.74 -2.79
N PRO A 15 17.17 3.35 -2.93
CA PRO A 15 18.26 4.26 -3.26
C PRO A 15 18.07 4.94 -4.62
N VAL A 16 18.73 6.08 -4.82
CA VAL A 16 18.54 6.91 -6.03
C VAL A 16 18.87 6.19 -7.33
N ASN A 17 19.89 5.35 -7.34
CA ASN A 17 20.27 4.56 -8.52
C ASN A 17 19.17 3.57 -8.94
N THR A 18 18.55 2.88 -7.99
CA THR A 18 17.41 1.99 -8.23
C THR A 18 16.22 2.79 -8.75
N ARG A 19 15.93 3.95 -8.16
CA ARG A 19 14.80 4.81 -8.58
C ARG A 19 14.98 5.39 -9.99
N ASN A 20 16.22 5.62 -10.43
CA ASN A 20 16.51 6.12 -11.77
C ASN A 20 16.28 5.07 -12.87
N THR A 21 16.31 3.78 -12.52
CA THR A 21 16.12 2.69 -13.50
C THR A 21 14.77 1.98 -13.35
N ALA A 22 14.14 2.07 -12.18
CA ALA A 22 12.84 1.46 -11.92
C ALA A 22 11.72 2.16 -12.71
N THR A 23 10.74 1.37 -13.14
CA THR A 23 9.52 1.87 -13.77
C THR A 23 8.31 1.58 -12.89
N VAL A 24 7.26 2.38 -13.04
CA VAL A 24 5.98 2.16 -12.34
C VAL A 24 5.44 0.76 -12.64
N GLY A 25 5.42 0.35 -13.92
CA GLY A 25 4.99 -0.99 -14.32
C GLY A 25 5.85 -2.10 -13.70
N GLY A 26 7.18 -1.91 -13.63
CA GLY A 26 8.08 -2.85 -12.98
C GLY A 26 7.82 -2.99 -11.48
N CYS A 27 7.50 -1.89 -10.78
CA CYS A 27 7.13 -1.94 -9.37
C CYS A 27 5.83 -2.72 -9.13
N VAL A 28 4.84 -2.57 -10.01
CA VAL A 28 3.57 -3.32 -9.95
C VAL A 28 3.80 -4.79 -10.26
N ALA A 29 4.55 -5.10 -11.34
CA ALA A 29 4.88 -6.47 -11.74
C ALA A 29 5.69 -7.23 -10.67
N ALA A 30 6.60 -6.55 -9.96
CA ALA A 30 7.40 -7.16 -8.90
C ALA A 30 6.59 -7.53 -7.65
N ARG A 31 5.38 -6.96 -7.48
CA ARG A 31 4.45 -7.23 -6.36
C ARG A 31 5.09 -7.21 -4.97
N GLY A 32 6.04 -6.30 -4.75
CA GLY A 32 6.75 -6.21 -3.47
C GLY A 32 5.78 -5.90 -2.32
N PRO A 33 5.54 -6.82 -1.37
CA PRO A 33 4.43 -6.72 -0.41
C PRO A 33 4.59 -5.57 0.58
N VAL A 34 5.78 -4.97 0.69
CA VAL A 34 6.06 -3.81 1.55
C VAL A 34 6.54 -2.59 0.75
N LEU A 35 6.47 -2.64 -0.58
CA LEU A 35 6.85 -1.52 -1.43
C LEU A 35 5.79 -0.42 -1.30
N GLU A 36 6.10 0.63 -0.51
CA GLU A 36 5.19 1.75 -0.23
C GLU A 36 4.58 2.37 -1.50
N PHE A 37 5.31 2.34 -2.62
CA PHE A 37 4.80 2.82 -3.91
C PHE A 37 3.65 1.96 -4.45
N THR A 38 3.77 0.64 -4.41
CA THR A 38 2.68 -0.29 -4.80
C THR A 38 1.52 -0.23 -3.80
N LEU A 39 1.80 -0.07 -2.49
CA LEU A 39 0.76 0.15 -1.49
C LEU A 39 -0.04 1.43 -1.77
N ALA A 40 0.63 2.54 -2.09
CA ALA A 40 -0.03 3.81 -2.41
C ALA A 40 -0.89 3.70 -3.68
N LEU A 41 -0.42 3.01 -4.72
CA LEU A 41 -1.22 2.72 -5.91
C LEU A 41 -2.46 1.89 -5.56
N ALA A 42 -2.31 0.84 -4.75
CA ALA A 42 -3.41 -0.01 -4.33
C ALA A 42 -4.46 0.77 -3.52
N ALA A 43 -4.04 1.57 -2.55
CA ALA A 43 -4.95 2.39 -1.73
C ALA A 43 -5.66 3.48 -2.54
N LEU A 44 -5.06 3.95 -3.64
CA LEU A 44 -5.68 4.89 -4.58
C LEU A 44 -6.64 4.22 -5.57
N GLY A 45 -6.80 2.89 -5.53
CA GLY A 45 -7.62 2.17 -6.50
C GLY A 45 -7.05 2.18 -7.91
N ALA A 46 -5.72 2.17 -8.04
CA ALA A 46 -5.06 2.14 -9.34
C ALA A 46 -5.40 0.85 -10.12
N LEU A 47 -5.58 0.99 -11.42
CA LEU A 47 -5.85 -0.09 -12.37
C LEU A 47 -4.64 -0.31 -13.29
N VAL A 48 -4.48 -1.54 -13.77
CA VAL A 48 -3.43 -1.91 -14.71
C VAL A 48 -4.05 -2.11 -16.08
N VAL A 49 -3.43 -1.56 -17.12
CA VAL A 49 -3.77 -1.87 -18.51
C VAL A 49 -2.63 -2.64 -19.14
N THR A 50 -2.96 -3.72 -19.83
CA THR A 50 -2.01 -4.58 -20.53
C THR A 50 -2.03 -4.36 -22.04
N ALA A 51 -1.01 -4.88 -22.74
CA ALA A 51 -0.81 -4.68 -24.17
C ALA A 51 -1.94 -5.21 -25.07
N ASP A 52 -2.70 -6.18 -24.59
CA ASP A 52 -3.92 -6.70 -25.23
C ASP A 52 -5.15 -5.79 -24.99
N GLY A 53 -4.98 -4.68 -24.26
CA GLY A 53 -6.03 -3.72 -23.93
C GLY A 53 -6.89 -4.13 -22.73
N ALA A 54 -6.58 -5.24 -22.05
CA ALA A 54 -7.31 -5.65 -20.86
C ALA A 54 -7.01 -4.73 -19.68
N GLU A 55 -8.05 -4.42 -18.89
CA GLU A 55 -7.96 -3.63 -17.67
C GLU A 55 -8.18 -4.55 -16.45
N SER A 56 -7.29 -4.47 -15.46
CA SER A 56 -7.40 -5.27 -14.24
C SER A 56 -8.43 -4.69 -13.26
N SER A 57 -8.86 -5.49 -12.29
CA SER A 57 -9.67 -5.01 -11.15
C SER A 57 -8.87 -4.21 -10.10
N GLY A 58 -7.56 -4.04 -10.32
CA GLY A 58 -6.66 -3.31 -9.43
C GLY A 58 -5.20 -3.74 -9.59
N VAL A 59 -4.27 -2.94 -9.08
CA VAL A 59 -2.82 -3.24 -9.12
C VAL A 59 -2.40 -4.50 -8.34
N LEU A 60 -3.26 -4.97 -7.42
CA LEU A 60 -3.01 -6.21 -6.67
C LEU A 60 -3.66 -7.44 -7.32
N ALA A 61 -4.48 -7.28 -8.36
CA ALA A 61 -5.08 -8.39 -9.07
C ALA A 61 -4.00 -9.29 -9.71
N PRO A 62 -4.28 -10.58 -9.94
CA PRO A 62 -3.40 -11.43 -10.73
C PRO A 62 -3.09 -10.76 -12.08
N LEU A 63 -1.81 -10.72 -12.43
CA LEU A 63 -1.36 -10.17 -13.70
C LEU A 63 -1.42 -11.28 -14.76
N SER A 64 -1.77 -10.90 -16.00
CA SER A 64 -1.60 -11.78 -17.14
C SER A 64 -0.12 -11.83 -17.56
N ASP A 65 0.22 -12.77 -18.44
CA ASP A 65 1.56 -12.83 -19.06
C ASP A 65 1.79 -11.71 -20.09
N GLN A 66 0.92 -10.70 -20.13
CA GLN A 66 1.01 -9.56 -21.05
C GLN A 66 1.82 -8.41 -20.44
N LEU A 67 2.41 -7.61 -21.31
CA LEU A 67 3.15 -6.42 -20.91
C LEU A 67 2.19 -5.37 -20.31
N ILE A 68 2.54 -4.83 -19.13
CA ILE A 68 1.88 -3.66 -18.55
C ILE A 68 2.24 -2.42 -19.38
N THR A 69 1.24 -1.75 -19.92
CA THR A 69 1.41 -0.55 -20.76
C THR A 69 1.03 0.72 -20.02
N GLU A 70 0.03 0.67 -19.13
CA GLU A 70 -0.43 1.85 -18.38
C GLU A 70 -0.80 1.49 -16.94
N ILE A 71 -0.65 2.47 -16.05
CA ILE A 71 -1.30 2.48 -14.74
C ILE A 71 -2.30 3.64 -14.73
N ARG A 72 -3.57 3.34 -14.48
CA ARG A 72 -4.65 4.33 -14.44
C ARG A 72 -5.07 4.60 -13.01
N LEU A 73 -5.19 5.87 -12.68
CA LEU A 73 -5.67 6.31 -11.37
C LEU A 73 -7.06 6.93 -11.51
N PRO A 74 -8.03 6.53 -10.68
CA PRO A 74 -9.31 7.21 -10.65
C PRO A 74 -9.11 8.66 -10.20
N TRP A 75 -9.67 9.60 -10.96
CA TRP A 75 -9.63 10.99 -10.55
C TRP A 75 -10.61 11.21 -9.38
N PRO A 76 -10.17 11.82 -8.27
CA PRO A 76 -11.00 11.96 -7.09
C PRO A 76 -12.16 12.92 -7.35
N ARG A 77 -13.34 12.57 -6.83
CA ARG A 77 -14.55 13.42 -6.91
C ARG A 77 -14.73 14.34 -5.70
N SER A 78 -13.87 14.21 -4.70
CA SER A 78 -13.89 14.90 -3.41
C SER A 78 -12.46 15.22 -2.93
N ASP A 79 -12.33 15.93 -1.80
CA ASP A 79 -11.02 16.07 -1.14
C ASP A 79 -10.57 14.68 -0.67
N VAL A 80 -9.48 14.21 -1.27
CA VAL A 80 -8.84 12.94 -0.95
C VAL A 80 -7.46 13.26 -0.40
N ARG A 81 -7.12 12.66 0.73
CA ARG A 81 -5.83 12.82 1.42
C ARG A 81 -5.14 11.49 1.53
N GLY A 82 -3.82 11.50 1.42
CA GLY A 82 -3.01 10.29 1.48
C GLY A 82 -1.92 10.39 2.55
N GLY A 83 -1.57 9.27 3.16
CA GLY A 83 -0.53 9.18 4.18
C GLY A 83 0.18 7.83 4.17
N LEU A 84 1.45 7.83 4.56
CA LEU A 84 2.31 6.65 4.61
C LEU A 84 2.87 6.46 6.01
N ALA A 85 2.91 5.21 6.47
CA ALA A 85 3.61 4.84 7.69
C ALA A 85 4.32 3.51 7.51
N ARG A 86 5.41 3.32 8.24
CA ARG A 86 6.17 2.07 8.23
C ARG A 86 6.88 1.85 9.56
N VAL A 87 7.21 0.60 9.81
CA VAL A 87 8.18 0.18 10.83
C VAL A 87 9.28 -0.62 10.14
N ALA A 88 10.53 -0.29 10.43
CA ALA A 88 11.72 -0.90 9.86
C ALA A 88 12.81 -0.95 10.94
N ARG A 89 13.83 -1.81 10.77
CA ARG A 89 14.95 -1.89 11.73
C ARG A 89 15.77 -0.60 11.74
N THR A 90 15.97 -0.01 10.56
CA THR A 90 16.54 1.33 10.39
C THR A 90 15.72 2.12 9.36
N PRO A 91 15.81 3.46 9.34
CA PRO A 91 15.11 4.27 8.32
C PRO A 91 15.50 3.93 6.87
N ALA A 92 16.70 3.38 6.63
CA ALA A 92 17.14 3.02 5.28
C ALA A 92 16.72 1.60 4.88
N ASP A 93 16.30 0.75 5.82
CA ASP A 93 15.90 -0.62 5.55
C ASP A 93 14.54 -0.70 4.83
N GLN A 94 14.36 -1.81 4.12
CA GLN A 94 13.03 -2.22 3.67
C GLN A 94 12.11 -2.42 4.89
N PRO A 95 10.83 -1.98 4.82
CA PRO A 95 9.92 -2.10 5.95
C PRO A 95 9.70 -3.56 6.40
N ILE A 96 9.47 -3.72 7.70
CA ILE A 96 8.88 -4.94 8.27
C ILE A 96 7.37 -4.92 7.97
N VAL A 97 6.70 -3.83 8.34
CA VAL A 97 5.30 -3.53 8.03
C VAL A 97 5.22 -2.11 7.47
N ALA A 98 4.42 -1.92 6.43
CA ALA A 98 4.17 -0.61 5.83
C ALA A 98 2.68 -0.47 5.51
N ALA A 99 2.16 0.76 5.57
CA ALA A 99 0.80 1.07 5.21
C ALA A 99 0.74 2.35 4.38
N ALA A 100 -0.13 2.33 3.37
CA ALA A 100 -0.59 3.52 2.67
C ALA A 100 -2.08 3.70 2.96
N ALA A 101 -2.46 4.86 3.50
CA ALA A 101 -3.85 5.22 3.72
C ALA A 101 -4.30 6.28 2.71
N VAL A 102 -5.52 6.14 2.24
CA VAL A 102 -6.26 7.14 1.46
C VAL A 102 -7.57 7.40 2.19
N VAL A 103 -7.81 8.66 2.51
CA VAL A 103 -8.95 9.13 3.30
C VAL A 103 -9.75 10.10 2.44
N ASP A 104 -11.06 9.91 2.38
CA ASP A 104 -12.00 10.92 1.91
C ASP A 104 -13.08 11.21 2.97
N ALA A 105 -14.12 11.96 2.61
CA ALA A 105 -15.17 12.35 3.55
C ALA A 105 -16.01 11.17 4.09
N GLN A 106 -16.00 10.01 3.44
CA GLN A 106 -16.93 8.91 3.70
C GLN A 106 -16.23 7.56 3.89
N SER A 107 -14.95 7.46 3.53
CA SER A 107 -14.24 6.20 3.47
C SER A 107 -12.76 6.33 3.82
N LEU A 108 -12.25 5.22 4.35
CA LEU A 108 -10.85 4.97 4.61
C LEU A 108 -10.43 3.72 3.84
N GLN A 109 -9.46 3.87 2.93
CA GLN A 109 -8.82 2.76 2.24
C GLN A 109 -7.37 2.64 2.69
N ILE A 110 -6.96 1.43 3.07
CA ILE A 110 -5.59 1.16 3.50
C ILE A 110 -5.03 -0.04 2.76
N ALA A 111 -3.89 0.12 2.12
CA ALA A 111 -3.07 -0.98 1.66
C ALA A 111 -1.99 -1.28 2.72
N LEU A 112 -2.01 -2.50 3.25
CA LEU A 112 -1.15 -2.94 4.34
C LEU A 112 -0.21 -4.05 3.86
N GLY A 113 1.08 -3.81 4.06
CA GLY A 113 2.16 -4.65 3.57
C GLY A 113 2.98 -5.29 4.68
N GLY A 114 3.49 -6.50 4.41
CA GLY A 114 4.39 -7.21 5.34
C GLY A 114 3.70 -7.84 6.54
N VAL A 115 2.37 -7.99 6.48
CA VAL A 115 1.58 -8.67 7.51
C VAL A 115 1.08 -10.04 7.04
N ALA A 116 1.12 -10.27 5.73
CA ALA A 116 0.82 -11.51 5.04
C ALA A 116 1.77 -11.65 3.83
N THR A 117 1.75 -12.82 3.18
CA THR A 117 2.52 -13.04 1.94
C THR A 117 2.18 -12.02 0.86
N GLU A 118 0.89 -11.66 0.76
CA GLU A 118 0.37 -10.63 -0.15
C GLU A 118 0.12 -9.30 0.58
N THR A 119 -0.10 -8.23 -0.20
CA THR A 119 -0.64 -6.96 0.32
C THR A 119 -2.12 -7.12 0.64
N LEU A 120 -2.54 -6.64 1.81
CA LEU A 120 -3.95 -6.62 2.21
C LEU A 120 -4.56 -5.24 1.92
N LEU A 121 -5.74 -5.22 1.28
CA LEU A 121 -6.53 -4.01 1.12
C LEU A 121 -7.65 -4.01 2.17
N VAL A 122 -7.66 -3.00 3.03
CA VAL A 122 -8.60 -2.84 4.13
C VAL A 122 -9.45 -1.61 3.86
N ALA A 123 -10.77 -1.76 3.87
CA ALA A 123 -11.72 -0.65 3.85
C ALA A 123 -12.39 -0.52 5.22
N ALA A 124 -12.55 0.72 5.70
CA ALA A 124 -13.32 1.02 6.90
C ALA A 124 -14.17 2.28 6.69
N GLY A 125 -15.32 2.37 7.36
CA GLY A 125 -16.16 3.57 7.33
C GLY A 125 -15.64 4.66 8.26
N SER A 126 -14.86 4.31 9.28
CA SER A 126 -14.26 5.26 10.22
C SER A 126 -12.97 4.73 10.84
N ALA A 127 -12.21 5.62 11.49
CA ALA A 127 -11.02 5.24 12.25
C ALA A 127 -11.34 4.33 13.45
N ALA A 128 -12.58 4.37 13.98
CA ALA A 128 -12.99 3.51 15.10
C ALA A 128 -13.19 2.04 14.68
N GLU A 129 -13.56 1.81 13.42
CA GLU A 129 -13.77 0.46 12.85
C GLU A 129 -12.46 -0.17 12.35
N LEU A 130 -11.39 0.62 12.24
CA LEU A 130 -10.16 0.24 11.55
C LEU A 130 -9.54 -1.03 12.13
N ASP A 131 -9.41 -1.13 13.45
CA ASP A 131 -8.78 -2.29 14.09
C ASP A 131 -9.55 -3.58 13.81
N SER A 132 -10.88 -3.52 13.85
CA SER A 132 -11.75 -4.67 13.54
C SER A 132 -11.63 -5.08 12.08
N ALA A 133 -11.60 -4.10 11.16
CA ALA A 133 -11.43 -4.35 9.74
C ALA A 133 -10.06 -4.99 9.43
N ILE A 134 -8.98 -4.52 10.07
CA ILE A 134 -7.64 -5.11 9.96
C ILE A 134 -7.64 -6.55 10.50
N ALA A 135 -8.22 -6.78 11.68
CA ALA A 135 -8.29 -8.11 12.27
C ALA A 135 -9.03 -9.11 11.35
N GLY A 136 -10.13 -8.68 10.72
CA GLY A 136 -10.86 -9.48 9.74
C GLY A 136 -10.01 -9.85 8.52
N GLN A 137 -9.24 -8.90 7.96
CA GLN A 137 -8.34 -9.17 6.84
C GLN A 137 -7.18 -10.10 7.24
N LEU A 138 -6.59 -9.91 8.43
CA LEU A 138 -5.52 -10.78 8.93
C LEU A 138 -5.99 -12.22 9.15
N ALA A 139 -7.22 -12.41 9.61
CA ALA A 139 -7.78 -13.75 9.86
C ALA A 139 -7.96 -14.56 8.57
N ALA A 140 -8.19 -13.89 7.42
CA ALA A 140 -8.34 -14.53 6.12
C ALA A 140 -7.01 -14.65 5.34
N ALA A 141 -5.95 -14.01 5.80
CA ALA A 141 -4.68 -13.92 5.10
C ALA A 141 -3.74 -15.09 5.43
N GLN A 142 -2.74 -15.30 4.58
CA GLN A 142 -1.66 -16.25 4.85
C GLN A 142 -0.52 -15.55 5.60
N PRO A 143 -0.32 -15.84 6.90
CA PRO A 143 0.73 -15.20 7.68
C PRO A 143 2.11 -15.73 7.28
N PHE A 144 3.15 -14.94 7.54
CA PHE A 144 4.54 -15.37 7.37
C PHE A 144 5.45 -14.73 8.43
N ALA A 145 6.59 -15.38 8.67
CA ALA A 145 7.70 -14.85 9.45
C ALA A 145 8.98 -14.90 8.62
N ASP A 146 9.92 -14.01 8.93
CA ASP A 146 11.26 -14.00 8.35
C ASP A 146 12.27 -13.45 9.36
N PHE A 147 13.50 -13.21 8.91
CA PHE A 147 14.58 -12.63 9.74
C PHE A 147 14.31 -11.19 10.22
N ARG A 148 13.28 -10.51 9.71
CA ARG A 148 12.92 -9.13 10.07
C ARG A 148 11.85 -9.06 11.15
N GLY A 149 11.03 -10.10 11.31
CA GLY A 149 10.00 -10.14 12.34
C GLY A 149 9.15 -11.40 12.30
N SER A 150 8.66 -11.81 13.48
CA SER A 150 7.72 -12.91 13.64
C SER A 150 6.31 -12.53 13.18
N VAL A 151 5.44 -13.54 13.03
CA VAL A 151 4.01 -13.33 12.72
C VAL A 151 3.36 -12.45 13.80
N GLU A 152 3.62 -12.76 15.08
CA GLU A 152 3.05 -12.07 16.23
C GLU A 152 3.44 -10.58 16.21
N TYR A 153 4.71 -10.29 15.94
CA TYR A 153 5.19 -8.91 15.84
C TYR A 153 4.53 -8.16 14.67
N ARG A 154 4.45 -8.78 13.50
CA ARG A 154 3.83 -8.18 12.29
C ARG A 154 2.35 -7.88 12.53
N HIS A 155 1.62 -8.83 13.12
CA HIS A 155 0.20 -8.66 13.45
C HIS A 155 -0.02 -7.62 14.54
N ALA A 156 0.84 -7.54 15.56
CA ALA A 156 0.78 -6.48 16.57
C ALA A 156 1.06 -5.09 15.95
N MET A 157 1.92 -5.02 14.94
CA MET A 157 2.27 -3.75 14.28
C MET A 157 1.27 -3.30 13.22
N ALA A 158 0.51 -4.22 12.62
CA ALA A 158 -0.51 -3.95 11.61
C ALA A 158 -1.43 -2.76 11.97
N PRO A 159 -2.18 -2.77 13.10
CA PRO A 159 -3.11 -1.69 13.43
C PRO A 159 -2.40 -0.39 13.85
N ILE A 160 -1.19 -0.47 14.37
CA ILE A 160 -0.41 0.72 14.77
C ILE A 160 0.11 1.45 13.53
N VAL A 161 0.69 0.72 12.57
CA VAL A 161 1.20 1.30 11.32
C VAL A 161 0.04 1.83 10.48
N ALA A 162 -1.10 1.12 10.43
CA ALA A 162 -2.30 1.60 9.75
C ALA A 162 -2.84 2.90 10.37
N ARG A 163 -2.97 3.00 11.69
CA ARG A 163 -3.38 4.26 12.35
C ARG A 163 -2.45 5.42 12.03
N ARG A 164 -1.13 5.19 12.09
CA ARG A 164 -0.14 6.22 11.77
C ARG A 164 -0.25 6.70 10.33
N SER A 165 -0.59 5.84 9.36
CA SER A 165 -0.79 6.29 7.98
C SER A 165 -2.06 7.13 7.84
N VAL A 166 -3.13 6.83 8.58
CA VAL A 166 -4.35 7.66 8.64
C VAL A 166 -4.04 9.02 9.28
N GLU A 167 -3.33 9.04 10.40
CA GLU A 167 -2.90 10.26 11.09
C GLU A 167 -2.06 11.16 10.17
N ALA A 168 -1.10 10.57 9.45
CA ALA A 168 -0.31 11.26 8.44
C ALA A 168 -1.19 11.84 7.32
N ALA A 169 -2.18 11.10 6.82
CA ALA A 169 -3.12 11.59 5.80
C ALA A 169 -3.94 12.79 6.30
N LEU A 170 -4.31 12.78 7.58
CA LEU A 170 -5.08 13.86 8.21
C LEU A 170 -4.21 15.05 8.66
N GLY A 171 -2.89 15.00 8.48
CA GLY A 171 -1.96 16.05 8.89
C GLY A 171 -1.75 16.14 10.40
N ARG A 172 -1.91 15.01 11.11
CA ARG A 172 -1.72 14.91 12.57
C ARG A 172 -0.45 14.09 12.82
N SER A 173 0.72 14.73 12.77
CA SER A 173 2.03 14.08 13.02
C SER A 173 2.64 14.52 14.34
#